data_AF-A0A2S4VKT1-F1
#
_entry.id   AF-A0A2S4VKT1-F1
#
_cell.length_a   1.000
_cell.length_b   1.000
_cell.length_c   1.000
_cell.angle_alpha   90.00
_cell.angle_beta   90.00
_cell.angle_gamma   90.00
#
_symmetry.space_group_name_H-M   'P 1'
#
loop_
_entity.id
_entity.type
_entity.pdbx_description
1 polymer ?
#
loop_
_entity_poly.entity_id
_entity_poly.type
_entity_poly.pdbx_seq_one_letter_code
_entity_poly.pdbx_strand_id
1 'polypeptide(L)'
;MDSGTCRSECALARRSREINSVAEVFEGLPHKYDFSLDDLVSGDNDPNLAIEEIINKSQILENLQCHLLPSVKGQITSLLTSLDLQHDSQGTHPDPDVESTLGILSDLELTMTSTLSSIKILARRSNLPDNQHDHHLQNLKRYRCARLDLYIAGIIKPTINSLLLCCGGFMRCCGLALADLASVREEVLGLTSSIRRITAAACGLIDATIAFFRKSDWALIQEGWLTAEQVFDVQLEHLTNLVDLPRVPEPELALTIIPSEEPDLIERTIIKTRRKATREQMMEVARSTISLVKLGRILAKKLSKMIPPIFAQDSLMNSETLEQFHDLFGPIGEPLKSLPPT
;
A
#
# COMPACT_ATOMS: atom_id res chain seq x y z
N MET A 1 -50.84 28.53 -5.82
CA MET A 1 -49.90 27.59 -5.18
C MET A 1 -49.06 27.04 -6.32
N ASP A 2 -47.78 27.41 -6.44
CA ASP A 2 -46.84 26.85 -7.46
C ASP A 2 -45.42 27.44 -7.37
N SER A 3 -45.25 28.59 -6.71
CA SER A 3 -43.92 29.23 -6.57
C SER A 3 -43.01 28.59 -5.50
N GLY A 4 -43.54 27.64 -4.71
CA GLY A 4 -42.82 26.94 -3.64
C GLY A 4 -42.11 25.67 -4.13
N THR A 5 -42.82 24.83 -4.89
CA THR A 5 -42.30 23.55 -5.43
C THR A 5 -41.15 23.77 -6.43
N CYS A 6 -41.33 24.72 -7.36
CA CYS A 6 -40.30 25.09 -8.34
C CYS A 6 -39.02 25.63 -7.67
N ARG A 7 -39.16 26.38 -6.56
CA ARG A 7 -38.00 26.87 -5.78
C ARG A 7 -37.23 25.73 -5.08
N SER A 8 -37.94 24.71 -4.60
CA SER A 8 -37.33 23.54 -3.96
C SER A 8 -36.58 22.65 -4.96
N GLU A 9 -37.17 22.38 -6.13
CA GLU A 9 -36.54 21.60 -7.19
C GLU A 9 -35.28 22.30 -7.75
N CYS A 10 -35.34 23.62 -7.97
CA CYS A 10 -34.15 24.40 -8.34
C CYS A 10 -33.06 24.39 -7.27
N ALA A 11 -33.41 24.31 -5.98
CA ALA A 11 -32.43 24.26 -4.89
C ALA A 11 -31.72 22.89 -4.84
N LEU A 12 -32.46 21.79 -4.97
CA LEU A 12 -31.90 20.42 -5.04
C LEU A 12 -30.99 20.24 -6.26
N ALA A 13 -31.42 20.74 -7.42
CA ALA A 13 -30.60 20.70 -8.64
C ALA A 13 -29.32 21.56 -8.53
N ARG A 14 -29.35 22.65 -7.77
CA ARG A 14 -28.14 23.43 -7.47
C ARG A 14 -27.20 22.65 -6.54
N ARG A 15 -27.74 22.09 -5.45
CA ARG A 15 -26.99 21.29 -4.48
C ARG A 15 -26.33 20.05 -5.11
N SER A 16 -27.06 19.33 -5.96
CA SER A 16 -26.52 18.17 -6.70
C SER A 16 -25.34 18.57 -7.59
N ARG A 17 -25.41 19.72 -8.27
CA ARG A 17 -24.28 20.24 -9.08
C ARG A 17 -23.07 20.63 -8.23
N GLU A 18 -23.29 21.26 -7.08
CA GLU A 18 -22.20 21.60 -6.15
C GLU A 18 -21.48 20.32 -5.66
N ILE A 19 -22.24 19.33 -5.20
CA ILE A 19 -21.71 18.03 -4.74
C ILE A 19 -20.93 17.33 -5.86
N ASN A 20 -21.49 17.29 -7.07
CA ASN A 20 -20.82 16.67 -8.22
C ASN A 20 -19.55 17.41 -8.64
N SER A 21 -19.51 18.74 -8.52
CA SER A 21 -18.30 19.51 -8.77
C SER A 21 -17.18 19.16 -7.78
N VAL A 22 -17.50 18.95 -6.50
CA VAL A 22 -16.51 18.46 -5.52
C VAL A 22 -16.04 17.04 -5.86
N ALA A 23 -16.94 16.18 -6.34
CA ALA A 23 -16.57 14.83 -6.79
C ALA A 23 -15.50 14.85 -7.91
N GLU A 24 -15.60 15.79 -8.84
CA GLU A 24 -14.59 15.98 -9.88
C GLU A 24 -13.23 16.42 -9.30
N VAL A 25 -13.21 17.25 -8.25
CA VAL A 25 -11.98 17.65 -7.56
C VAL A 25 -11.30 16.44 -6.90
N PHE A 26 -12.08 15.58 -6.23
CA PHE A 26 -11.57 14.34 -5.64
C PHE A 26 -10.86 13.44 -6.66
N GLU A 27 -11.41 13.36 -7.88
CA GLU A 27 -10.87 12.50 -8.94
C GLU A 27 -9.69 13.11 -9.69
N GLY A 28 -9.63 14.44 -9.76
CA GLY A 28 -8.49 15.15 -10.35
C GLY A 28 -7.24 15.13 -9.48
N LEU A 29 -7.41 15.09 -8.15
CA LEU A 29 -6.30 15.23 -7.20
C LEU A 29 -5.21 14.14 -7.29
N PRO A 30 -5.55 12.83 -7.43
CA PRO A 30 -4.56 11.78 -7.58
C PRO A 30 -3.54 12.04 -8.71
N HIS A 31 -4.01 12.60 -9.84
CA HIS A 31 -3.15 12.94 -10.97
C HIS A 31 -2.14 14.05 -10.64
N LYS A 32 -2.48 14.95 -9.73
CA LYS A 32 -1.57 15.99 -9.25
C LYS A 32 -0.48 15.43 -8.33
N TYR A 33 -0.63 14.23 -7.80
CA TYR A 33 0.43 13.59 -7.01
C TYR A 33 1.38 12.76 -7.89
N ASP A 34 1.05 12.55 -9.16
CA ASP A 34 1.83 11.77 -10.13
C ASP A 34 2.90 12.58 -10.88
N PHE A 35 3.13 13.86 -10.53
CA PHE A 35 4.18 14.66 -11.19
C PHE A 35 5.57 14.00 -11.09
N SER A 36 6.18 13.77 -12.25
CA SER A 36 7.61 13.52 -12.38
C SER A 36 8.34 14.84 -12.14
N LEU A 37 9.19 14.89 -11.12
CA LEU A 37 10.07 16.04 -10.85
C LEU A 37 11.48 15.68 -11.31
N ASP A 38 11.58 15.34 -12.60
CA ASP A 38 12.86 15.23 -13.31
C ASP A 38 13.59 16.58 -13.43
N ASP A 39 12.90 17.69 -13.11
CA ASP A 39 13.37 19.06 -13.39
C ASP A 39 14.16 19.77 -12.26
N LEU A 40 14.43 19.11 -11.14
CA LEU A 40 15.36 19.69 -10.16
C LEU A 40 16.77 19.23 -10.52
N VAL A 41 17.31 19.94 -11.51
CA VAL A 41 18.69 20.03 -12.00
C VAL A 41 19.73 19.45 -11.03
N SER A 42 20.52 18.51 -11.57
CA SER A 42 21.79 18.05 -11.00
C SER A 42 22.69 19.24 -10.65
N GLY A 43 22.73 19.61 -9.38
CA GLY A 43 23.71 20.55 -8.85
C GLY A 43 25.10 19.90 -8.85
N ASP A 44 26.08 20.65 -9.34
CA ASP A 44 27.48 20.25 -9.39
C ASP A 44 28.00 19.95 -7.95
N ASN A 45 28.89 18.97 -7.83
CA ASN A 45 29.38 18.51 -6.53
C ASN A 45 30.36 19.54 -5.93
N ASP A 46 29.87 20.45 -5.08
CA ASP A 46 30.73 21.28 -4.22
C ASP A 46 30.96 20.58 -2.86
N PRO A 47 32.21 20.18 -2.54
CA PRO A 47 32.52 19.52 -1.28
C PRO A 47 32.31 20.39 -0.03
N ASN A 48 32.24 21.72 -0.15
CA ASN A 48 31.87 22.61 0.97
C ASN A 48 30.36 22.78 1.14
N LEU A 49 29.55 22.45 0.12
CA LEU A 49 28.08 22.44 0.20
C LEU A 49 27.55 21.30 1.09
N ALA A 50 28.33 20.24 1.29
CA ALA A 50 27.86 19.01 1.93
C ALA A 50 27.33 19.20 3.37
N ILE A 51 27.90 20.11 4.18
CA ILE A 51 27.42 20.35 5.55
C ILE A 51 26.10 21.13 5.55
N GLU A 52 26.01 22.20 4.76
CA GLU A 52 24.79 23.01 4.63
C GLU A 52 23.65 22.16 4.07
N GLU A 53 23.93 21.27 3.13
CA GLU A 53 22.97 20.32 2.59
C GLU A 53 22.52 19.26 3.60
N ILE A 54 23.43 18.75 4.46
CA ILE A 54 23.05 17.87 5.57
C ILE A 54 22.11 18.60 6.54
N ILE A 55 22.41 19.86 6.87
CA ILE A 55 21.55 20.69 7.72
C ILE A 55 20.18 20.89 7.05
N ASN A 56 20.16 21.25 5.78
CA ASN A 56 18.93 21.43 5.00
C ASN A 56 18.10 20.13 4.96
N LYS A 57 18.71 18.99 4.66
CA LYS A 57 18.03 17.68 4.69
C LYS A 57 17.53 17.33 6.09
N SER A 58 18.28 17.67 7.15
CA SER A 58 17.83 17.48 8.53
C SER A 58 16.57 18.31 8.84
N GLN A 59 16.52 19.57 8.40
CA GLN A 59 15.34 20.43 8.58
C GLN A 59 14.14 19.91 7.78
N ILE A 60 14.37 19.43 6.55
CA ILE A 60 13.31 18.80 5.73
C ILE A 60 12.78 17.55 6.43
N LEU A 61 13.67 16.71 6.98
CA LEU A 61 13.30 15.51 7.71
C LEU A 61 12.47 15.83 8.96
N GLU A 62 12.89 16.83 9.73
CA GLU A 62 12.16 17.30 10.91
C GLU A 62 10.78 17.85 10.53
N ASN A 63 10.70 18.68 9.48
CA ASN A 63 9.44 19.20 8.98
C ASN A 63 8.49 18.08 8.49
N LEU A 64 9.04 17.06 7.81
CA LEU A 64 8.30 15.89 7.37
C LEU A 64 7.69 15.14 8.56
N GLN A 65 8.49 14.90 9.61
CA GLN A 65 8.09 14.16 10.81
C GLN A 65 7.10 14.93 11.69
N CYS A 66 7.39 16.21 11.96
CA CYS A 66 6.70 16.99 12.99
C CYS A 66 5.49 17.76 12.46
N HIS A 67 5.44 18.04 11.15
CA HIS A 67 4.42 18.92 10.57
C HIS A 67 3.67 18.27 9.42
N LEU A 68 4.36 17.83 8.36
CA LEU A 68 3.70 17.37 7.14
C LEU A 68 2.89 16.08 7.35
N LEU A 69 3.52 15.02 7.89
CA LEU A 69 2.82 13.74 8.13
C LEU A 69 1.64 13.88 9.11
N PRO A 70 1.80 14.56 10.28
CA PRO A 70 0.66 14.85 11.15
C PRO A 70 -0.46 15.66 10.47
N SER A 71 -0.10 16.64 9.64
CA SER A 71 -1.09 17.47 8.92
C SER A 71 -1.90 16.64 7.92
N VAL A 72 -1.25 15.77 7.13
CA VAL A 72 -1.94 14.84 6.21
C VAL A 72 -2.94 13.98 6.98
N LYS A 73 -2.53 13.40 8.12
CA LYS A 73 -3.41 12.60 8.97
C LYS A 73 -4.60 13.41 9.50
N GLY A 74 -4.34 14.65 9.95
CA GLY A 74 -5.37 15.57 10.41
C GLY A 74 -6.39 15.89 9.33
N GLN A 75 -5.92 16.23 8.13
CA GLN A 75 -6.76 16.55 6.96
C GLN A 75 -7.63 15.35 6.53
N ILE A 76 -7.06 14.15 6.47
CA ILE A 76 -7.80 12.91 6.17
C ILE A 76 -8.90 12.65 7.22
N THR A 77 -8.62 12.94 8.49
CA THR A 77 -9.61 12.77 9.56
C THR A 77 -10.70 13.83 9.48
N SER A 78 -10.34 15.09 9.22
CA SER A 78 -11.29 16.18 9.00
C SER A 78 -12.20 15.92 7.80
N LEU A 79 -11.69 15.27 6.75
CA LEU A 79 -12.46 14.87 5.58
C LEU A 79 -13.60 13.90 5.92
N LEU A 80 -13.37 12.94 6.84
CA LEU A 80 -14.47 12.08 7.31
C LEU A 80 -15.57 12.88 8.00
N THR A 81 -15.20 13.92 8.73
CA THR A 81 -16.16 14.81 9.40
C THR A 81 -16.96 15.62 8.38
N SER A 82 -16.28 16.23 7.40
CA SER A 82 -16.94 17.07 6.40
C SER A 82 -17.87 16.27 5.48
N LEU A 83 -17.60 14.97 5.28
CA LEU A 83 -18.45 14.07 4.49
C LEU A 83 -19.60 13.44 5.31
N ASP A 84 -19.76 13.80 6.58
CA ASP A 84 -20.74 13.21 7.51
C ASP A 84 -20.57 11.69 7.69
N LEU A 85 -19.33 11.22 7.76
CA LEU A 85 -18.98 9.79 7.81
C LEU A 85 -18.54 9.30 9.19
N GLN A 86 -18.60 10.10 10.25
CA GLN A 86 -18.12 9.69 11.58
C GLN A 86 -19.07 8.77 12.35
N HIS A 87 -20.37 8.78 12.04
CA HIS A 87 -21.38 8.04 12.79
C HIS A 87 -22.14 7.07 11.89
N ASP A 88 -22.58 5.95 12.46
CA ASP A 88 -23.53 5.04 11.81
C ASP A 88 -24.93 5.65 11.87
N SER A 89 -25.17 6.70 11.08
CA SER A 89 -26.50 7.26 10.84
C SER A 89 -27.27 6.34 9.90
N GLN A 90 -27.66 5.17 10.42
CA GLN A 90 -28.61 4.27 9.79
C GLN A 90 -29.95 5.00 9.56
N GLY A 91 -30.12 5.63 8.39
CA GLY A 91 -31.40 6.18 7.95
C GLY A 91 -31.42 7.66 7.55
N THR A 92 -30.33 8.41 7.74
CA THR A 92 -30.26 9.82 7.31
C THR A 92 -29.57 9.92 5.95
N HIS A 93 -30.05 10.81 5.08
CA HIS A 93 -29.29 11.19 3.89
C HIS A 93 -27.94 11.77 4.32
N PRO A 94 -26.80 11.31 3.76
CA PRO A 94 -25.54 11.97 4.01
C PRO A 94 -25.62 13.41 3.49
N ASP A 95 -25.26 14.38 4.31
CA ASP A 95 -25.22 15.80 3.93
C ASP A 95 -23.79 16.33 4.03
N PRO A 96 -22.96 16.09 3.00
CA PRO A 96 -21.57 16.51 3.02
C PRO A 96 -21.44 18.03 2.97
N ASP A 97 -20.64 18.61 3.87
CA ASP A 97 -20.28 20.02 3.84
C ASP A 97 -19.34 20.29 2.66
N VAL A 98 -19.89 20.85 1.59
CA VAL A 98 -19.17 21.15 0.34
C VAL A 98 -18.07 22.18 0.55
N GLU A 99 -18.32 23.24 1.33
CA GLU A 99 -17.36 24.32 1.53
C GLU A 99 -16.19 23.84 2.38
N SER A 100 -16.49 23.18 3.50
CA SER A 100 -15.47 22.58 4.35
C SER A 100 -14.64 21.54 3.60
N THR A 101 -15.30 20.68 2.80
CA THR A 101 -14.63 19.64 2.01
C THR A 101 -13.64 20.24 1.00
N LEU A 102 -14.03 21.30 0.28
CA LEU A 102 -13.15 21.97 -0.67
C LEU A 102 -11.94 22.63 0.02
N GLY A 103 -12.13 23.23 1.19
CA GLY A 103 -11.03 23.76 1.99
C GLY A 103 -10.03 22.68 2.39
N ILE A 104 -10.53 21.56 2.94
CA ILE A 104 -9.70 20.42 3.35
C ILE A 104 -8.94 19.82 2.16
N LEU A 105 -9.60 19.69 1.00
CA LEU A 105 -8.96 19.18 -0.21
C LEU A 105 -7.83 20.08 -0.71
N SER A 106 -8.02 21.40 -0.64
CA SER A 106 -7.00 22.37 -1.04
C SER A 106 -5.77 22.28 -0.13
N ASP A 107 -5.99 22.19 1.18
CA ASP A 107 -4.91 22.04 2.16
C ASP A 107 -4.19 20.68 2.01
N LEU A 108 -4.94 19.61 1.74
CA LEU A 108 -4.40 18.28 1.51
C LEU A 108 -3.55 18.22 0.24
N GLU A 109 -3.97 18.86 -0.85
CA GLU A 109 -3.18 18.98 -2.08
C GLU A 109 -1.81 19.60 -1.81
N LEU A 110 -1.80 20.75 -1.13
CA LEU A 110 -0.56 21.46 -0.80
C LEU A 110 0.34 20.59 0.10
N THR A 111 -0.24 20.02 1.16
CA THR A 111 0.51 19.25 2.16
C THR A 111 1.10 17.98 1.56
N MET A 112 0.33 17.25 0.73
CA MET A 112 0.81 16.06 0.03
C MET A 112 1.90 16.41 -0.99
N THR A 113 1.75 17.51 -1.73
CA THR A 113 2.77 17.96 -2.68
C THR A 113 4.08 18.29 -1.95
N SER A 114 4.02 19.00 -0.82
CA SER A 114 5.19 19.28 0.02
C SER A 114 5.79 18.01 0.61
N THR A 115 4.97 17.04 1.03
CA THR A 115 5.41 15.74 1.56
C THR A 115 6.18 14.95 0.50
N LEU A 116 5.63 14.85 -0.71
CA LEU A 116 6.24 14.14 -1.85
C LEU A 116 7.52 14.84 -2.34
N SER A 117 7.54 16.17 -2.34
CA SER A 117 8.75 16.94 -2.65
C SER A 117 9.85 16.72 -1.62
N SER A 118 9.50 16.79 -0.32
CA SER A 118 10.44 16.56 0.79
C SER A 118 11.10 15.20 0.69
N ILE A 119 10.31 14.14 0.46
CA ILE A 119 10.87 12.80 0.40
C ILE A 119 11.73 12.57 -0.83
N LYS A 120 11.38 13.15 -1.98
CA LYS A 120 12.23 13.13 -3.17
C LYS A 120 13.58 13.82 -2.90
N ILE A 121 13.60 14.95 -2.20
CA ILE A 121 14.86 15.64 -1.84
C ILE A 121 15.70 14.79 -0.89
N LEU A 122 15.07 14.13 0.10
CA LEU A 122 15.75 13.25 1.04
C LEU A 122 16.30 11.98 0.37
N ALA A 123 15.54 11.38 -0.55
CA ALA A 123 15.91 10.15 -1.26
C ALA A 123 16.94 10.36 -2.38
N ARG A 124 17.19 11.61 -2.78
CA ARG A 124 18.21 11.93 -3.79
C ARG A 124 19.60 11.53 -3.33
N ARG A 125 20.31 10.88 -4.26
CA ARG A 125 21.70 10.42 -4.11
C ARG A 125 22.72 11.56 -4.07
N SER A 126 22.36 12.77 -4.51
CA SER A 126 23.30 13.88 -4.58
C SER A 126 23.74 14.33 -3.18
N ASN A 127 25.06 14.48 -3.06
CA ASN A 127 25.78 15.23 -2.03
C ASN A 127 25.71 14.70 -0.58
N LEU A 128 25.28 13.44 -0.40
CA LEU A 128 25.49 12.72 0.87
C LEU A 128 26.73 11.81 0.76
N PRO A 129 27.41 11.52 1.88
CA PRO A 129 28.38 10.43 1.96
C PRO A 129 27.81 9.16 1.32
N ASP A 130 28.68 8.42 0.63
CA ASP A 130 28.28 7.14 0.03
C ASP A 130 27.69 6.17 1.09
N ASN A 131 26.94 5.17 0.65
CA ASN A 131 26.27 4.19 1.51
C ASN A 131 27.24 3.40 2.43
N GLN A 132 28.54 3.47 2.18
CA GLN A 132 29.61 2.92 3.03
C GLN A 132 30.06 3.85 4.16
N HIS A 133 29.78 5.16 4.05
CA HIS A 133 30.36 6.21 4.89
C HIS A 133 29.31 7.06 5.63
N ASP A 134 28.03 6.66 5.62
CA ASP A 134 26.93 7.42 6.21
C ASP A 134 26.55 7.01 7.64
N HIS A 135 27.40 6.23 8.30
CA HIS A 135 27.15 5.66 9.64
C HIS A 135 26.81 6.71 10.72
N HIS A 136 27.30 7.95 10.58
CA HIS A 136 27.04 9.06 11.50
C HIS A 136 25.77 9.87 11.19
N LEU A 137 25.09 9.62 10.07
CA LEU A 137 23.98 10.46 9.60
C LEU A 137 22.63 10.15 10.26
N GLN A 138 22.57 9.19 11.19
CA GLN A 138 21.35 8.81 11.91
C GLN A 138 20.16 8.58 10.96
N ASN A 139 19.09 9.37 11.07
CA ASN A 139 17.90 9.25 10.23
C ASN A 139 18.11 9.68 8.77
N LEU A 140 19.21 10.37 8.45
CA LEU A 140 19.60 10.75 7.10
C LEU A 140 20.45 9.69 6.40
N LYS A 141 20.68 8.54 7.03
CA LYS A 141 21.26 7.36 6.36
C LYS A 141 20.46 7.06 5.10
N ARG A 142 21.18 6.74 4.01
CA ARG A 142 20.58 6.47 2.70
C ARG A 142 19.54 5.35 2.75
N TYR A 143 19.81 4.28 3.49
CA TYR A 143 18.89 3.18 3.75
C TYR A 143 17.57 3.69 4.33
N ARG A 144 17.61 4.60 5.30
CA ARG A 144 16.41 5.14 5.96
C ARG A 144 15.63 6.07 5.04
N CYS A 145 16.32 6.97 4.31
CA CYS A 145 15.69 7.83 3.32
C CYS A 145 15.02 7.03 2.19
N ALA A 146 15.66 5.97 1.68
CA ALA A 146 15.09 5.10 0.66
C ALA A 146 13.82 4.39 1.16
N ARG A 147 13.79 3.94 2.41
CA ARG A 147 12.58 3.35 3.02
C ARG A 147 11.47 4.37 3.24
N LEU A 148 11.81 5.58 3.65
CA LEU A 148 10.82 6.65 3.78
C LEU A 148 10.17 6.95 2.43
N ASP A 149 10.93 6.93 1.33
CA ASP A 149 10.39 7.06 -0.03
C ASP A 149 9.42 5.92 -0.37
N LEU A 150 9.81 4.67 -0.08
CA LEU A 150 8.93 3.51 -0.26
C LEU A 150 7.63 3.63 0.57
N TYR A 151 7.72 4.03 1.84
CA TYR A 151 6.54 4.17 2.69
C TYR A 151 5.63 5.32 2.24
N ILE A 152 6.20 6.47 1.92
CA ILE A 152 5.41 7.66 1.57
C ILE A 152 4.90 7.58 0.14
N ALA A 153 5.80 7.45 -0.83
CA ALA A 153 5.44 7.44 -2.25
C ALA A 153 4.86 6.10 -2.70
N GLY A 154 5.34 4.99 -2.15
CA GLY A 154 4.92 3.64 -2.53
C GLY A 154 3.70 3.09 -1.79
N ILE A 155 3.38 3.60 -0.60
CA ILE A 155 2.28 3.04 0.23
C ILE A 155 1.26 4.10 0.65
N ILE A 156 1.70 5.18 1.32
CA ILE A 156 0.79 6.24 1.80
C ILE A 156 0.09 6.93 0.63
N LYS A 157 0.84 7.38 -0.39
CA LYS A 157 0.27 8.04 -1.56
C LYS A 157 -0.79 7.16 -2.27
N PRO A 158 -0.53 5.90 -2.65
CA PRO A 158 -1.57 5.06 -3.25
C PRO A 158 -2.79 4.86 -2.35
N THR A 159 -2.59 4.75 -1.04
CA THR A 159 -3.69 4.62 -0.07
C THR A 159 -4.54 5.88 -0.03
N ILE A 160 -3.92 7.06 -0.03
CA ILE A 160 -4.61 8.36 -0.09
C ILE A 160 -5.32 8.54 -1.44
N ASN A 161 -4.70 8.15 -2.55
CA ASN A 161 -5.34 8.17 -3.87
C ASN A 161 -6.59 7.30 -3.89
N SER A 162 -6.50 6.08 -3.34
CA SER A 162 -7.66 5.19 -3.21
C SER A 162 -8.76 5.82 -2.34
N LEU A 163 -8.40 6.50 -1.25
CA LEU A 163 -9.36 7.22 -0.40
C LEU A 163 -10.07 8.31 -1.19
N LEU A 164 -9.32 9.16 -1.90
CA LEU A 164 -9.86 10.28 -2.67
C LEU A 164 -10.83 9.80 -3.75
N LEU A 165 -10.50 8.72 -4.47
CA LEU A 165 -11.39 8.11 -5.46
C LEU A 165 -12.68 7.58 -4.81
N CYS A 166 -12.59 6.92 -3.66
CA CYS A 166 -13.78 6.48 -2.93
C CYS A 166 -14.65 7.66 -2.47
N CYS A 167 -14.03 8.74 -1.98
CA CYS A 167 -14.75 9.96 -1.60
C CYS A 167 -15.43 10.64 -2.80
N GLY A 168 -14.79 10.67 -3.98
CA GLY A 168 -15.40 11.17 -5.21
C GLY A 168 -16.63 10.35 -5.62
N GLY A 169 -16.51 9.02 -5.61
CA GLY A 169 -17.65 8.11 -5.83
C GLY A 169 -18.79 8.33 -4.83
N PHE A 170 -18.44 8.52 -3.54
CA PHE A 170 -19.42 8.81 -2.49
C PHE A 170 -20.15 10.13 -2.74
N MET A 171 -19.42 11.20 -3.08
CA MET A 171 -20.03 12.50 -3.41
C MET A 171 -21.00 12.37 -4.59
N ARG A 172 -20.66 11.64 -5.66
CA ARG A 172 -21.60 11.38 -6.76
C ARG A 172 -22.86 10.68 -6.29
N CYS A 173 -22.72 9.66 -5.46
CA CYS A 173 -23.87 8.96 -4.88
C CYS A 173 -24.74 9.90 -4.04
N CYS A 174 -24.15 10.81 -3.26
CA CYS A 174 -24.89 11.83 -2.53
C CYS A 174 -25.65 12.77 -3.48
N GLY A 175 -25.03 13.18 -4.59
CA GLY A 175 -25.67 14.01 -5.62
C GLY A 175 -26.88 13.33 -6.29
N LEU A 176 -26.81 12.01 -6.49
CA LEU A 176 -27.92 11.18 -7.03
C LEU A 176 -28.99 10.88 -5.98
N ALA A 177 -28.58 10.66 -4.72
CA ALA A 177 -29.47 10.37 -3.60
C ALA A 177 -30.47 11.50 -3.34
N LEU A 178 -30.14 12.74 -3.71
CA LEU A 178 -31.07 13.88 -3.64
C LEU A 178 -32.30 13.70 -4.56
N ALA A 179 -32.19 12.91 -5.63
CA ALA A 179 -33.27 12.59 -6.54
C ALA A 179 -33.93 11.24 -6.23
N ASP A 180 -33.11 10.22 -5.93
CA ASP A 180 -33.58 8.87 -5.59
C ASP A 180 -32.60 8.14 -4.66
N LEU A 181 -32.86 8.21 -3.36
CA LEU A 181 -32.03 7.52 -2.35
C LEU A 181 -32.11 5.99 -2.44
N ALA A 182 -33.26 5.46 -2.86
CA ALA A 182 -33.51 4.02 -2.78
C ALA A 182 -32.61 3.24 -3.75
N SER A 183 -32.31 3.81 -4.92
CA SER A 183 -31.46 3.19 -5.92
C SER A 183 -29.97 3.16 -5.57
N VAL A 184 -29.49 4.13 -4.77
CA VAL A 184 -28.05 4.27 -4.45
C VAL A 184 -27.67 3.87 -3.03
N ARG A 185 -28.64 3.46 -2.19
CA ARG A 185 -28.44 3.16 -0.76
C ARG A 185 -27.31 2.17 -0.50
N GLU A 186 -27.30 1.03 -1.19
CA GLU A 186 -26.28 -0.02 -0.97
C GLU A 186 -24.89 0.46 -1.39
N GLU A 187 -24.80 1.26 -2.45
CA GLU A 187 -23.54 1.85 -2.92
C GLU A 187 -22.99 2.87 -1.91
N VAL A 188 -23.85 3.75 -1.37
CA VAL A 188 -23.49 4.70 -0.31
C VAL A 188 -22.96 3.99 0.92
N LEU A 189 -23.60 2.90 1.36
CA LEU A 189 -23.14 2.10 2.50
C LEU A 189 -21.80 1.42 2.22
N GLY A 190 -21.65 0.82 1.03
CA GLY A 190 -20.41 0.20 0.58
C GLY A 190 -19.24 1.18 0.54
N LEU A 191 -19.46 2.37 -0.01
CA LEU A 191 -18.46 3.43 -0.08
C LEU A 191 -18.13 3.99 1.31
N THR A 192 -19.14 4.21 2.17
CA THR A 192 -18.94 4.67 3.55
C THR A 192 -18.02 3.72 4.33
N SER A 193 -18.31 2.43 4.29
CA SER A 193 -17.48 1.41 4.95
C SER A 193 -16.06 1.36 4.38
N SER A 194 -15.92 1.48 3.06
CA SER A 194 -14.64 1.50 2.37
C SER A 194 -13.80 2.73 2.74
N ILE A 195 -14.41 3.92 2.73
CA ILE A 195 -13.77 5.18 3.10
C ILE A 195 -13.24 5.10 4.53
N ARG A 196 -14.06 4.67 5.50
CA ARG A 196 -13.64 4.50 6.90
C ARG A 196 -12.46 3.55 7.05
N ARG A 197 -12.53 2.39 6.38
CA ARG A 197 -11.45 1.38 6.41
C ARG A 197 -10.15 1.93 5.83
N ILE A 198 -10.22 2.60 4.68
CA ILE A 198 -9.04 3.16 4.02
C ILE A 198 -8.46 4.31 4.84
N THR A 199 -9.30 5.19 5.41
CA THR A 199 -8.85 6.25 6.32
C THR A 199 -8.13 5.67 7.53
N ALA A 200 -8.69 4.66 8.20
CA ALA A 200 -8.04 4.01 9.33
C ALA A 200 -6.67 3.42 8.94
N ALA A 201 -6.60 2.76 7.76
CA ALA A 201 -5.35 2.23 7.23
C ALA A 201 -4.32 3.35 6.93
N ALA A 202 -4.74 4.44 6.29
CA ALA A 202 -3.88 5.58 5.98
C ALA A 202 -3.32 6.22 7.27
N CYS A 203 -4.18 6.47 8.26
CA CYS A 203 -3.77 7.00 9.56
C CYS A 203 -2.76 6.06 10.26
N GLY A 204 -3.02 4.75 10.25
CA GLY A 204 -2.11 3.75 10.82
C GLY A 204 -0.75 3.71 10.12
N LEU A 205 -0.72 3.82 8.78
CA LEU A 205 0.50 3.91 7.98
C LEU A 205 1.29 5.20 8.27
N ILE A 206 0.60 6.33 8.41
CA ILE A 206 1.22 7.60 8.79
C ILE A 206 1.82 7.50 10.21
N ASP A 207 1.09 6.96 11.18
CA ASP A 207 1.59 6.76 12.54
C ASP A 207 2.81 5.82 12.57
N ALA A 208 2.77 4.73 11.80
CA ALA A 208 3.91 3.82 11.66
C ALA A 208 5.13 4.52 11.04
N THR A 209 4.91 5.39 10.05
CA THR A 209 5.97 6.19 9.42
C THR A 209 6.53 7.24 10.40
N ILE A 210 5.70 7.87 11.23
CA ILE A 210 6.18 8.77 12.29
C ILE A 210 6.98 8.00 13.35
N ALA A 211 6.53 6.80 13.71
CA ALA A 211 7.24 5.93 14.65
C ALA A 211 8.58 5.44 14.10
N PHE A 212 8.67 5.23 12.77
CA PHE A 212 9.90 4.83 12.08
C PHE A 212 11.09 5.74 12.42
N PHE A 213 10.89 7.07 12.48
CA PHE A 213 11.96 8.03 12.82
C PHE A 213 12.61 7.79 14.19
N ARG A 214 11.92 7.08 15.10
CA ARG A 214 12.41 6.76 16.45
C ARG A 214 12.98 5.34 16.57
N LYS A 215 12.82 4.50 15.55
CA LYS A 215 13.32 3.12 15.57
C LYS A 215 14.84 3.11 15.38
N SER A 216 15.54 2.33 16.19
CA SER A 216 16.94 1.99 15.93
C SER A 216 17.06 1.18 14.64
N ASP A 217 18.26 1.14 14.07
CA ASP A 217 18.51 0.39 12.83
C ASP A 217 18.23 -1.11 13.00
N TRP A 218 18.54 -1.64 14.18
CA TRP A 218 18.18 -3.01 14.55
C TRP A 218 16.67 -3.26 14.54
N ALA A 219 15.89 -2.36 15.14
CA ALA A 219 14.44 -2.50 15.18
C ALA A 219 13.83 -2.53 13.77
N LEU A 220 14.43 -1.81 12.80
CA LEU A 220 14.03 -1.85 11.40
C LEU A 220 14.33 -3.19 10.72
N ILE A 221 15.53 -3.73 10.96
CA ILE A 221 15.92 -5.04 10.40
C ILE A 221 15.07 -6.16 11.00
N GLN A 222 14.86 -6.11 12.32
CA GLN A 222 14.01 -7.06 13.03
C GLN A 222 12.58 -7.06 12.47
N GLU A 223 12.00 -5.90 12.17
CA GLU A 223 10.68 -5.78 11.54
C GLU A 223 10.65 -6.40 10.14
N GLY A 224 11.69 -6.17 9.32
CA GLY A 224 11.84 -6.84 8.03
C GLY A 224 11.88 -8.36 8.14
N TRP A 225 12.61 -8.89 9.13
CA TRP A 225 12.70 -10.34 9.36
C TRP A 225 11.41 -10.95 9.89
N LEU A 226 10.68 -10.24 10.75
CA LEU A 226 9.36 -10.67 11.21
C LEU A 226 8.35 -10.69 10.05
N THR A 227 8.45 -9.72 9.14
CA THR A 227 7.65 -9.72 7.89
C THR A 227 8.00 -10.91 7.01
N ALA A 228 9.29 -11.26 6.88
CA ALA A 228 9.70 -12.46 6.15
C ALA A 228 9.18 -13.76 6.82
N GLU A 229 9.14 -13.83 8.15
CA GLU A 229 8.54 -14.94 8.89
C GLU A 229 7.07 -15.14 8.49
N GLN A 230 6.28 -14.07 8.42
CA GLN A 230 4.87 -14.11 8.01
C GLN A 230 4.72 -14.59 6.56
N VAL A 231 5.59 -14.14 5.65
CA VAL A 231 5.59 -14.64 4.25
C VAL A 231 5.85 -16.15 4.23
N PHE A 232 6.78 -16.64 5.03
CA PHE A 232 7.03 -18.08 5.12
C PHE A 232 5.83 -18.85 5.71
N ASP A 233 5.11 -18.29 6.68
CA ASP A 233 3.91 -18.93 7.23
C ASP A 233 2.80 -19.10 6.17
N VAL A 234 2.50 -18.03 5.41
CA VAL A 234 1.52 -18.08 4.32
C VAL A 234 1.91 -19.11 3.25
N GLN A 235 3.19 -19.14 2.88
CA GLN A 235 3.69 -20.08 1.87
C GLN A 235 3.67 -21.53 2.36
N LEU A 236 3.92 -21.77 3.65
CA LEU A 236 3.81 -23.11 4.22
C LEU A 236 2.38 -23.61 4.21
N GLU A 237 1.41 -22.75 4.53
CA GLU A 237 -0.01 -23.10 4.45
C GLU A 237 -0.39 -23.47 3.01
N HIS A 238 0.00 -22.64 2.04
CA HIS A 238 -0.28 -22.88 0.63
C HIS A 238 0.32 -24.19 0.11
N LEU A 239 1.62 -24.43 0.36
CA LEU A 239 2.30 -25.65 -0.08
C LEU A 239 1.74 -26.91 0.61
N THR A 240 1.33 -26.81 1.88
CA THR A 240 0.73 -27.93 2.61
C THR A 240 -0.62 -28.29 2.00
N ASN A 241 -1.48 -27.30 1.73
CA ASN A 241 -2.76 -27.51 1.04
C ASN A 241 -2.59 -28.14 -0.34
N LEU A 242 -1.55 -27.75 -1.09
CA LEU A 242 -1.27 -28.32 -2.41
C LEU A 242 -0.85 -29.79 -2.35
N VAL A 243 -0.13 -30.20 -1.30
CA VAL A 243 0.27 -31.60 -1.07
C VAL A 243 -0.88 -32.45 -0.51
N ASP A 244 -1.75 -31.86 0.31
CA ASP A 244 -2.88 -32.54 0.96
C ASP A 244 -4.15 -32.61 0.10
N LEU A 245 -4.16 -32.00 -1.09
CA LEU A 245 -5.31 -31.97 -1.98
C LEU A 245 -5.75 -33.40 -2.37
N PRO A 246 -6.99 -33.83 -2.06
CA PRO A 246 -7.45 -35.19 -2.29
C PRO A 246 -7.27 -35.61 -3.76
N ARG A 247 -6.82 -36.86 -3.95
CA ARG A 247 -6.93 -37.55 -5.25
C ARG A 247 -8.42 -37.65 -5.56
N VAL A 248 -8.98 -36.70 -6.29
CA VAL A 248 -10.34 -36.84 -6.82
C VAL A 248 -10.35 -38.15 -7.63
N PRO A 249 -11.14 -39.16 -7.25
CA PRO A 249 -11.39 -40.28 -8.13
C PRO A 249 -12.14 -39.68 -9.32
N GLU A 250 -11.51 -39.61 -10.50
CA GLU A 250 -12.29 -39.32 -11.70
C GLU A 250 -13.34 -40.43 -11.83
N PRO A 251 -14.61 -40.10 -12.09
CA PRO A 251 -15.61 -41.11 -12.37
C PRO A 251 -15.10 -41.93 -13.55
N GLU A 252 -14.92 -43.23 -13.35
CA GLU A 252 -14.73 -44.19 -14.41
C GLU A 252 -15.95 -44.06 -15.32
N LEU A 253 -15.85 -43.25 -16.36
CA LEU A 253 -16.77 -43.29 -17.47
C LEU A 253 -16.56 -44.67 -18.10
N ALA A 254 -17.40 -45.61 -17.69
CA ALA A 254 -17.58 -46.88 -18.35
C ALA A 254 -17.77 -46.59 -19.85
N LEU A 255 -16.72 -46.84 -20.61
CA LEU A 255 -16.70 -46.73 -22.06
C LEU A 255 -17.67 -47.77 -22.62
N THR A 256 -18.93 -47.35 -22.84
CA THR A 256 -19.76 -47.99 -23.86
C THR A 256 -19.07 -47.71 -25.20
N ILE A 257 -18.37 -48.73 -25.70
CA ILE A 257 -17.66 -48.72 -26.97
C ILE A 257 -18.68 -48.49 -28.09
N ILE A 258 -18.71 -47.27 -28.64
CA ILE A 258 -19.23 -47.02 -29.99
C ILE A 258 -17.99 -46.69 -30.84
N PRO A 259 -17.65 -47.51 -31.84
CA PRO A 259 -16.44 -47.31 -32.63
C PRO A 259 -16.71 -46.23 -33.69
N SER A 260 -16.27 -45.00 -33.44
CA SER A 260 -16.11 -43.99 -34.48
C SER A 260 -15.09 -42.93 -34.07
N GLU A 261 -14.02 -42.84 -34.88
CA GLU A 261 -12.96 -41.80 -34.93
C GLU A 261 -11.92 -41.79 -33.78
N GLU A 262 -10.86 -42.57 -33.98
CA GLU A 262 -9.67 -42.77 -33.13
C GLU A 262 -8.67 -41.60 -32.91
N PRO A 263 -8.68 -40.43 -33.60
CA PRO A 263 -7.70 -39.36 -33.29
C PRO A 263 -7.96 -38.66 -31.94
N ASP A 264 -9.23 -38.40 -31.59
CA ASP A 264 -9.60 -37.52 -30.47
C ASP A 264 -9.43 -38.19 -29.09
N LEU A 265 -9.49 -39.52 -29.04
CA LEU A 265 -9.25 -40.33 -27.83
C LEU A 265 -7.77 -40.36 -27.44
N ILE A 266 -6.86 -40.42 -28.42
CA ILE A 266 -5.42 -40.45 -28.18
C ILE A 266 -4.97 -39.08 -27.65
N GLU A 267 -5.42 -37.99 -28.27
CA GLU A 267 -5.07 -36.63 -27.84
C GLU A 267 -5.59 -36.32 -26.43
N ARG A 268 -6.84 -36.69 -26.10
CA ARG A 268 -7.37 -36.57 -24.73
C ARG A 268 -6.59 -37.39 -23.71
N THR A 269 -6.17 -38.60 -24.08
CA THR A 269 -5.39 -39.48 -23.19
C THR A 269 -3.97 -38.92 -22.95
N ILE A 270 -3.33 -38.38 -23.99
CA ILE A 270 -2.04 -37.69 -23.90
C ILE A 270 -2.16 -36.46 -22.99
N ILE A 271 -3.19 -35.63 -23.17
CA ILE A 271 -3.44 -34.44 -22.34
C ILE A 271 -3.67 -34.83 -20.88
N LYS A 272 -4.50 -35.84 -20.59
CA LYS A 272 -4.73 -36.33 -19.23
C LYS A 272 -3.45 -36.86 -18.58
N THR A 273 -2.66 -37.64 -19.31
CA THR A 273 -1.40 -38.22 -18.80
C THR A 273 -0.38 -37.12 -18.52
N ARG A 274 -0.25 -36.14 -19.42
CA ARG A 274 0.62 -34.97 -19.23
C ARG A 274 0.20 -34.15 -18.00
N ARG A 275 -1.10 -33.87 -17.85
CA ARG A 275 -1.63 -33.16 -16.67
C ARG A 275 -1.35 -33.90 -15.37
N LYS A 276 -1.52 -35.23 -15.35
CA LYS A 276 -1.21 -36.06 -14.18
C LYS A 276 0.28 -36.03 -13.84
N ALA A 277 1.16 -36.20 -14.83
CA ALA A 277 2.61 -36.15 -14.64
C ALA A 277 3.07 -34.75 -14.15
N THR A 278 2.53 -33.68 -14.72
CA THR A 278 2.80 -32.30 -14.27
C THR A 278 2.33 -32.08 -12.83
N ARG A 279 1.16 -32.60 -12.45
CA ARG A 279 0.67 -32.52 -11.07
C ARG A 279 1.53 -33.32 -10.10
N GLU A 280 1.98 -34.50 -10.47
CA GLU A 280 2.88 -35.33 -9.66
C GLU A 280 4.24 -34.64 -9.45
N GLN A 281 4.83 -34.08 -10.51
CA GLN A 281 6.04 -33.25 -10.40
C GLN A 281 5.83 -32.02 -9.50
N MET A 282 4.70 -31.33 -9.64
CA MET A 282 4.38 -30.15 -8.83
C MET A 282 4.26 -30.51 -7.34
N MET A 283 3.65 -31.65 -7.01
CA MET A 283 3.57 -32.14 -5.63
C MET A 283 4.95 -32.53 -5.07
N GLU A 284 5.81 -33.14 -5.88
CA GLU A 284 7.17 -33.51 -5.46
C GLU A 284 8.05 -32.27 -5.20
N VAL A 285 7.96 -31.26 -6.08
CA VAL A 285 8.61 -29.96 -5.89
C VAL A 285 8.07 -29.28 -4.64
N ALA A 286 6.75 -29.21 -4.46
CA ALA A 286 6.13 -28.59 -3.28
C ALA A 286 6.59 -29.26 -1.98
N ARG A 287 6.63 -30.60 -1.95
CA ARG A 287 7.09 -31.37 -0.78
C ARG A 287 8.56 -31.10 -0.44
N SER A 288 9.40 -30.91 -1.44
CA SER A 288 10.81 -30.51 -1.26
C SER A 288 10.94 -29.06 -0.79
N THR A 289 10.16 -28.15 -1.37
CA THR A 289 10.13 -26.72 -1.03
C THR A 289 9.68 -26.48 0.40
N ILE A 290 8.69 -27.23 0.93
CA ILE A 290 8.21 -27.10 2.32
C ILE A 290 9.37 -27.15 3.33
N SER A 291 10.36 -28.00 3.12
CA SER A 291 11.50 -28.13 4.04
C SER A 291 12.39 -26.87 4.03
N LEU A 292 12.62 -26.28 2.85
CA LEU A 292 13.36 -25.02 2.70
C LEU A 292 12.61 -23.84 3.34
N VAL A 293 11.30 -23.75 3.13
CA VAL A 293 10.47 -22.70 3.74
C VAL A 293 10.44 -22.82 5.26
N LYS A 294 10.33 -24.05 5.80
CA LYS A 294 10.43 -24.30 7.25
C LYS A 294 11.78 -23.85 7.81
N LEU A 295 12.87 -24.15 7.11
CA LEU A 295 14.21 -23.74 7.51
C LEU A 295 14.34 -22.21 7.51
N GLY A 296 13.90 -21.54 6.44
CA GLY A 296 13.87 -20.07 6.33
C GLY A 296 13.09 -19.44 7.49
N ARG A 297 11.89 -19.96 7.78
CA ARG A 297 11.07 -19.52 8.92
C ARG A 297 11.79 -19.67 10.25
N ILE A 298 12.41 -20.82 10.52
CA ILE A 298 13.15 -21.06 11.77
C ILE A 298 14.32 -20.10 11.91
N LEU A 299 15.06 -19.85 10.82
CA LEU A 299 16.18 -18.92 10.81
C LEU A 299 15.71 -17.48 11.07
N ALA A 300 14.68 -17.00 10.37
CA ALA A 300 14.09 -15.68 10.59
C ALA A 300 13.63 -15.49 12.03
N LYS A 301 12.90 -16.47 12.58
CA LYS A 301 12.40 -16.44 13.96
C LYS A 301 13.51 -16.49 15.01
N LYS A 302 14.60 -17.21 14.75
CA LYS A 302 15.75 -17.25 15.68
C LYS A 302 16.52 -15.96 15.64
N LEU A 303 16.84 -15.48 14.44
CA LEU A 303 17.63 -14.27 14.24
C LEU A 303 16.88 -13.02 14.72
N SER A 304 15.55 -12.95 14.57
CA SER A 304 14.75 -11.85 15.11
C SER A 304 14.75 -11.77 16.64
N LYS A 305 15.08 -12.86 17.35
CA LYS A 305 15.17 -12.89 18.82
C LYS A 305 16.57 -12.63 19.36
N MET A 306 17.58 -12.63 18.50
CA MET A 306 18.95 -12.33 18.87
C MET A 306 19.18 -10.85 18.59
N ILE A 307 19.73 -10.09 19.53
CA ILE A 307 20.29 -8.76 19.24
C ILE A 307 21.78 -8.98 18.98
N PRO A 308 22.25 -8.93 17.72
CA PRO A 308 23.66 -9.16 17.45
C PRO A 308 24.51 -8.02 18.06
N PRO A 309 25.72 -8.31 18.57
CA PRO A 309 26.57 -7.30 19.20
C PRO A 309 26.86 -6.05 18.35
N ILE A 310 26.88 -6.22 17.02
CA ILE A 310 27.07 -5.12 16.06
C ILE A 310 25.96 -4.06 16.12
N PHE A 311 24.76 -4.47 16.54
CA PHE A 311 23.61 -3.59 16.75
C PHE A 311 23.54 -2.99 18.16
N ALA A 312 24.39 -3.44 19.10
CA ALA A 312 24.50 -2.84 20.42
C ALA A 312 25.28 -1.51 20.39
N GLN A 313 25.99 -1.24 19.29
CA GLN A 313 26.74 -0.01 19.03
C GLN A 313 26.17 0.68 17.77
N ASP A 314 24.88 1.07 17.80
CA ASP A 314 24.08 1.71 16.71
C ASP A 314 24.83 2.73 15.81
N SER A 315 25.98 3.25 16.26
CA SER A 315 26.90 4.15 15.55
C SER A 315 27.78 3.53 14.46
N LEU A 316 27.86 2.21 14.29
CA LEU A 316 28.84 1.58 13.38
C LEU A 316 28.28 1.17 12.01
N MET A 317 26.96 1.04 11.85
CA MET A 317 26.40 0.45 10.63
C MET A 317 26.09 1.52 9.58
N ASN A 318 26.67 1.33 8.41
CA ASN A 318 26.39 2.13 7.22
C ASN A 318 25.19 1.54 6.46
N SER A 319 24.64 2.31 5.53
CA SER A 319 23.46 1.90 4.76
C SER A 319 23.64 0.62 3.95
N GLU A 320 24.82 0.36 3.40
CA GLU A 320 25.08 -0.89 2.66
C GLU A 320 24.88 -2.11 3.55
N THR A 321 25.44 -2.08 4.76
CA THR A 321 25.32 -3.18 5.72
C THR A 321 23.87 -3.36 6.17
N LEU A 322 23.15 -2.26 6.40
CA LEU A 322 21.73 -2.31 6.77
C LEU A 322 20.86 -2.95 5.69
N GLU A 323 21.13 -2.64 4.42
CA GLU A 323 20.42 -3.19 3.26
C GLU A 323 20.67 -4.71 3.15
N GLN A 324 21.93 -5.15 3.28
CA GLN A 324 22.29 -6.57 3.29
C GLN A 324 21.60 -7.35 4.41
N PHE A 325 21.54 -6.80 5.62
CA PHE A 325 20.86 -7.47 6.74
C PHE A 325 19.35 -7.48 6.53
N HIS A 326 18.75 -6.38 6.08
CA HIS A 326 17.31 -6.33 5.83
C HIS A 326 16.89 -7.39 4.80
N ASP A 327 17.64 -7.51 3.71
CA ASP A 327 17.31 -8.40 2.59
C ASP A 327 17.80 -9.84 2.77
N LEU A 328 18.34 -10.20 3.94
CA LEU A 328 18.91 -11.52 4.24
C LEU A 328 17.98 -12.69 3.86
N PHE A 329 16.66 -12.50 4.04
CA PHE A 329 15.65 -13.53 3.71
C PHE A 329 14.95 -13.29 2.37
N GLY A 330 15.20 -12.15 1.70
CA GLY A 330 14.61 -11.80 0.40
C GLY A 330 14.84 -12.86 -0.67
N PRO A 331 16.08 -13.35 -0.90
CA PRO A 331 16.36 -14.38 -1.89
C PRO A 331 15.63 -15.71 -1.67
N ILE A 332 15.21 -16.01 -0.45
CA ILE A 332 14.45 -17.22 -0.11
C ILE A 332 12.94 -16.95 -0.27
N GLY A 333 12.46 -15.77 0.09
CA GLY A 333 11.04 -15.40 0.08
C GLY A 333 10.50 -14.99 -1.29
N GLU A 334 11.25 -14.21 -2.08
CA GLU A 334 10.79 -13.65 -3.36
C GLU A 334 10.44 -14.72 -4.40
N PRO A 335 11.24 -15.79 -4.62
CA PRO A 335 10.88 -16.86 -5.55
C PRO A 335 9.64 -17.65 -5.14
N LEU A 336 9.22 -17.57 -3.87
CA LEU A 336 8.02 -18.25 -3.37
C LEU A 336 6.75 -17.44 -3.65
N LYS A 337 6.85 -16.10 -3.72
CA LYS A 337 5.71 -15.22 -4.04
C LYS A 337 5.23 -15.37 -5.48
N SER A 338 6.10 -15.83 -6.39
CA SER A 338 5.79 -16.03 -7.81
C SER A 338 5.15 -17.38 -8.13
N LEU A 339 4.97 -18.25 -7.13
CA LEU A 339 4.20 -19.49 -7.29
C LEU A 339 2.72 -19.12 -7.44
N PRO A 340 2.08 -19.41 -8.58
CA PRO A 340 0.70 -19.01 -8.81
C PRO A 340 -0.24 -19.75 -7.84
N PRO A 341 -1.26 -19.07 -7.28
CA PRO A 341 -2.37 -19.77 -6.66
C PRO A 341 -3.05 -20.63 -7.73
N THR A 342 -3.23 -21.92 -7.46
CA THR A 342 -3.89 -22.86 -8.37
C THR A 342 -5.39 -22.84 -8.21
#